data_AF-A0A1M7I4F5-F1
#
_entry.id   AF-A0A1M7I4F5-F1
#
_cell.length_a   1.000
_cell.length_b   1.000
_cell.length_c   1.000
_cell.angle_alpha   90.00
_cell.angle_beta   90.00
_cell.angle_gamma   90.00
#
_symmetry.space_group_name_H-M   'P 1'
#
loop_
_entity.id
_entity.type
_entity.pdbx_description
1 polymer ?
#
loop_
_entity_poly.entity_id
_entity_poly.type
_entity_poly.pdbx_seq_one_letter_code
_entity_poly.pdbx_strand_id
1 'polypeptide(L)'
;MKERILLQENENVANSVIAAHERKSNNGTQILTMLDQLGLKLSSFESWPREVEQNFRKEYPKASLDFCLDAAGIKEPYRIAESFYLANKNDLSFEQLTKEQIEAIREQYRTYADSDIQIELHNLAHKVAKDLNRLQELGISVNHYQTNAFCSVLISENGKVQTYTKGLNAKILSLK
;
A
#
# COMPACT_ATOMS: atom_id res chain seq x y z
N MET A 1 21.01 17.59 6.40
CA MET A 1 20.01 16.65 5.86
C MET A 1 20.73 15.85 4.78
N LYS A 2 20.78 14.51 4.86
CA LYS A 2 21.51 13.70 3.86
C LYS A 2 20.73 13.75 2.55
N GLU A 3 21.38 14.12 1.45
CA GLU A 3 20.77 14.11 0.12
C GLU A 3 20.36 12.68 -0.23
N ARG A 4 19.16 12.52 -0.79
CA ARG A 4 18.62 11.24 -1.25
C ARG A 4 17.90 11.49 -2.56
N ILE A 5 18.14 10.62 -3.54
CA ILE A 5 17.48 10.70 -4.85
C ILE A 5 16.48 9.56 -4.93
N LEU A 6 15.20 9.87 -5.19
CA LEU A 6 14.17 8.88 -5.42
C LEU A 6 14.46 8.17 -6.75
N LEU A 7 14.69 6.87 -6.68
CA LEU A 7 15.05 6.03 -7.81
C LEU A 7 13.86 5.30 -8.39
N GLN A 8 12.93 4.85 -7.54
CA GLN A 8 11.71 4.17 -7.97
C GLN A 8 10.68 4.18 -6.86
N GLU A 9 9.42 4.27 -7.26
CA GLU A 9 8.27 3.99 -6.42
C GLU A 9 7.60 2.70 -6.92
N ASN A 10 7.42 1.71 -6.05
CA ASN A 10 6.64 0.52 -6.38
C ASN A 10 5.16 0.76 -6.06
N GLU A 11 4.54 1.66 -6.82
CA GLU A 11 3.16 2.12 -6.62
C GLU A 11 2.17 0.96 -6.61
N ASN A 12 2.34 -0.04 -7.47
CA ASN A 12 1.43 -1.18 -7.54
C ASN A 12 1.40 -1.99 -6.23
N VAL A 13 2.56 -2.24 -5.63
CA VAL A 13 2.64 -2.98 -4.37
C VAL A 13 2.11 -2.10 -3.23
N ALA A 14 2.51 -0.83 -3.16
CA ALA A 14 2.03 0.10 -2.15
C ALA A 14 0.50 0.23 -2.19
N ASN A 15 -0.07 0.46 -3.38
CA ASN A 15 -1.52 0.58 -3.57
C ASN A 15 -2.26 -0.72 -3.25
N SER A 16 -1.68 -1.89 -3.55
CA SER A 16 -2.27 -3.18 -3.16
C SER A 16 -2.34 -3.35 -1.64
N VAL A 17 -1.32 -2.89 -0.91
CA VAL A 17 -1.30 -2.93 0.55
C VAL A 17 -2.32 -1.96 1.12
N ILE A 18 -2.36 -0.72 0.61
CA ILE A 18 -3.35 0.29 1.01
C ILE A 18 -4.78 -0.23 0.80
N ALA A 19 -5.08 -0.77 -0.39
CA ALA A 19 -6.39 -1.31 -0.71
C ALA A 19 -6.80 -2.48 0.23
N ALA A 20 -5.84 -3.31 0.66
CA ALA A 20 -6.11 -4.36 1.63
C ALA A 20 -6.48 -3.78 3.01
N HIS A 21 -5.81 -2.72 3.47
CA HIS A 21 -6.16 -2.02 4.70
C HIS A 21 -7.53 -1.34 4.61
N GLU A 22 -7.82 -0.67 3.50
CA GLU A 22 -9.11 -0.03 3.26
C GLU A 22 -10.25 -1.06 3.27
N ARG A 23 -10.07 -2.20 2.62
CA ARG A 23 -11.05 -3.30 2.66
C ARG A 23 -11.33 -3.77 4.09
N LYS A 24 -10.28 -3.97 4.90
CA LYS A 24 -10.43 -4.36 6.31
C LYS A 24 -11.22 -3.34 7.12
N SER A 25 -10.92 -2.06 6.90
CA SER A 25 -11.60 -0.95 7.57
C SER A 25 -13.07 -0.83 7.15
N ASN A 26 -13.36 -1.05 5.87
CA ASN A 26 -14.72 -1.07 5.35
C ASN A 26 -15.52 -2.24 5.95
N ASN A 27 -14.94 -3.43 6.03
CA ASN A 27 -15.56 -4.57 6.71
C ASN A 27 -15.84 -4.25 8.20
N GLY A 28 -14.89 -3.61 8.89
CA GLY A 28 -15.06 -3.16 10.28
C GLY A 28 -16.22 -2.17 10.43
N THR A 29 -16.29 -1.17 9.56
CA THR A 29 -17.37 -0.18 9.55
C THR A 29 -18.72 -0.82 9.26
N GLN A 30 -18.76 -1.76 8.32
CA GLN A 30 -19.98 -2.49 7.97
C GLN A 30 -20.51 -3.32 9.13
N ILE A 31 -19.64 -4.08 9.83
CA ILE A 31 -20.10 -4.87 10.99
C ILE A 31 -20.56 -3.96 12.13
N LEU A 32 -19.88 -2.85 12.40
CA LEU A 32 -20.33 -1.87 13.41
C LEU A 32 -21.70 -1.27 13.06
N THR A 33 -21.94 -0.99 11.77
CA THR A 33 -23.24 -0.51 11.27
C THR A 33 -24.33 -1.55 11.48
N MET A 34 -24.05 -2.83 11.19
CA MET A 34 -24.99 -3.93 11.45
C MET A 34 -25.30 -4.05 12.94
N LEU A 35 -24.29 -3.92 13.82
CA LEU A 35 -24.49 -3.99 15.27
C LEU A 35 -25.31 -2.80 15.79
N ASP A 36 -25.11 -1.58 15.26
CA ASP A 36 -25.91 -0.41 15.62
C ASP A 36 -27.39 -0.59 15.24
N GLN A 37 -27.67 -1.20 14.08
CA GLN A 37 -29.04 -1.57 13.68
C GLN A 37 -29.71 -2.57 14.63
N LEU A 38 -28.93 -3.38 15.34
CA LEU A 38 -29.40 -4.28 16.40
C LEU A 38 -29.52 -3.58 17.77
N GLY A 39 -29.24 -2.28 17.84
CA GLY A 39 -29.24 -1.49 19.07
C GLY A 39 -27.94 -1.56 19.87
N LEU A 40 -26.86 -2.12 19.31
CA LEU A 40 -25.56 -2.23 19.96
C LEU A 40 -24.55 -1.26 19.33
N LYS A 41 -24.36 -0.10 19.96
CA LYS A 41 -23.36 0.89 19.56
C LYS A 41 -21.98 0.55 20.10
N LEU A 42 -21.06 0.22 19.21
CA LEU A 42 -19.64 -0.01 19.50
C LEU A 42 -18.77 0.81 18.56
N SER A 43 -17.62 1.27 19.05
CA SER A 43 -16.58 1.89 18.22
C SER A 43 -15.57 0.87 17.67
N SER A 44 -15.44 -0.28 18.35
CA SER A 44 -14.55 -1.39 18.04
C SER A 44 -14.89 -2.56 18.95
N PHE A 45 -14.43 -3.77 18.62
CA PHE A 45 -14.46 -4.93 19.53
C PHE A 45 -13.35 -5.92 19.16
N GLU A 46 -12.83 -6.67 20.14
CA GLU A 46 -11.81 -7.70 19.90
C GLU A 46 -12.42 -9.10 19.86
N SER A 47 -13.52 -9.32 20.58
CA SER A 47 -14.11 -10.64 20.76
C SER A 47 -15.62 -10.64 20.62
N TRP A 48 -16.12 -11.28 19.56
CA TRP A 48 -17.55 -11.42 19.32
C TRP A 48 -18.32 -12.04 20.51
N PRO A 49 -17.91 -13.19 21.08
CA PRO A 49 -18.67 -13.78 22.19
C PRO A 49 -18.68 -12.93 23.47
N ARG A 50 -17.61 -12.17 23.74
CA ARG A 50 -17.48 -11.39 24.98
C ARG A 50 -18.12 -10.00 24.87
N GLU A 51 -17.95 -9.35 23.73
CA GLU A 51 -18.33 -7.95 23.57
C GLU A 51 -19.61 -7.77 22.77
N VAL A 52 -19.99 -8.73 21.93
CA VAL A 52 -21.23 -8.67 21.13
C VAL A 52 -22.31 -9.55 21.76
N GLU A 53 -22.10 -10.86 21.82
CA GLU A 53 -23.12 -11.80 22.32
C GLU A 53 -23.57 -11.50 23.75
N GLN A 54 -22.64 -11.14 24.63
CA GLN A 54 -22.93 -10.88 26.03
C GLN A 54 -23.91 -9.71 26.20
N ASN A 55 -23.88 -8.71 25.31
CA ASN A 55 -24.80 -7.57 25.36
C ASN A 55 -26.25 -8.01 25.13
N PHE A 56 -26.49 -8.96 24.23
CA PHE A 56 -27.83 -9.47 23.94
C PHE A 56 -28.35 -10.44 25.00
N ARG A 57 -27.50 -10.93 25.92
CA ARG A 57 -27.91 -11.78 27.05
C ARG A 57 -28.22 -11.01 28.34
N LYS A 58 -28.04 -9.68 28.36
CA LYS A 58 -28.15 -8.87 29.60
C LYS A 58 -29.52 -8.96 30.28
N GLU A 59 -30.59 -9.00 29.50
CA GLU A 59 -31.96 -9.05 30.01
C GLU A 59 -32.30 -10.42 30.61
N TYR A 60 -31.83 -11.50 29.97
CA TYR A 60 -32.03 -12.88 30.43
C TYR A 60 -30.70 -13.65 30.52
N PRO A 61 -29.84 -13.38 31.54
CA PRO A 61 -28.46 -13.91 31.58
C PRO A 61 -28.35 -15.44 31.62
N LYS A 62 -29.38 -16.12 32.10
CA LYS A 62 -29.44 -17.59 32.21
C LYS A 62 -30.13 -18.25 31.02
N ALA A 63 -30.73 -17.48 30.10
CA ALA A 63 -31.38 -18.02 28.92
C ALA A 63 -30.36 -18.28 27.79
N SER A 64 -30.79 -19.06 26.79
CA SER A 64 -30.01 -19.20 25.56
C SER A 64 -29.96 -17.87 24.80
N LEU A 65 -28.91 -17.69 23.99
CA LEU A 65 -28.81 -16.50 23.12
C LEU A 65 -30.02 -16.43 22.17
N ASP A 66 -30.40 -17.55 21.55
CA ASP A 66 -31.56 -17.60 20.65
C ASP A 66 -32.84 -17.12 21.32
N PHE A 67 -33.09 -17.53 22.56
CA PHE A 67 -34.26 -17.04 23.30
C PHE A 67 -34.21 -15.51 23.48
N CYS A 68 -33.05 -14.97 23.85
CA CYS A 68 -32.89 -13.52 24.03
C CYS A 68 -33.10 -12.75 22.72
N LEU A 69 -32.57 -13.29 21.61
CA LEU A 69 -32.69 -12.70 20.28
C LEU A 69 -34.12 -12.80 19.73
N ASP A 70 -34.81 -13.92 19.96
CA ASP A 70 -36.22 -14.12 19.59
C ASP A 70 -37.12 -13.19 20.41
N ALA A 71 -36.88 -13.05 21.72
CA ALA A 71 -37.62 -12.13 22.59
C ALA A 71 -37.48 -10.67 22.17
N ALA A 72 -36.30 -10.28 21.68
CA ALA A 72 -36.05 -8.94 21.14
C ALA A 72 -36.47 -8.79 19.65
N GLY A 73 -36.88 -9.86 18.97
CA GLY A 73 -37.29 -9.83 17.56
C GLY A 73 -36.16 -9.55 16.57
N ILE A 74 -34.89 -9.77 16.97
CA ILE A 74 -33.69 -9.40 16.17
C ILE A 74 -32.86 -10.61 15.73
N LYS A 75 -33.37 -11.83 15.90
CA LYS A 75 -32.62 -13.06 15.61
C LYS A 75 -32.07 -13.12 14.19
N GLU A 76 -32.92 -12.93 13.17
CA GLU A 76 -32.48 -12.98 11.77
C GLU A 76 -31.43 -11.91 11.45
N PRO A 77 -31.64 -10.61 11.75
CA PRO A 77 -30.62 -9.58 11.63
C PRO A 77 -29.31 -9.90 12.38
N TYR A 78 -29.38 -10.45 13.60
CA TYR A 78 -28.21 -10.85 14.37
C TYR A 78 -27.42 -11.97 13.67
N ARG A 79 -28.11 -13.00 13.14
CA ARG A 79 -27.45 -14.11 12.44
C ARG A 79 -26.80 -13.66 11.14
N ILE A 80 -27.36 -12.66 10.46
CA ILE A 80 -26.72 -12.01 9.30
C ILE A 80 -25.40 -11.34 9.72
N ALA A 81 -25.43 -10.54 10.78
CA ALA A 81 -24.24 -9.86 11.30
C ALA A 81 -23.16 -10.85 11.76
N GLU A 82 -23.56 -11.91 12.47
CA GLU A 82 -22.66 -12.98 12.92
C GLU A 82 -22.02 -13.74 11.75
N SER A 83 -22.81 -14.07 10.71
CA SER A 83 -22.30 -14.69 9.49
C SER A 83 -21.28 -13.79 8.78
N PHE A 84 -21.58 -12.49 8.67
CA PHE A 84 -20.64 -11.51 8.12
C PHE A 84 -19.34 -11.44 8.93
N TYR A 85 -19.43 -11.41 10.26
CA TYR A 85 -18.25 -11.42 11.13
C TYR A 85 -17.42 -12.70 10.92
N LEU A 86 -18.05 -13.89 10.93
CA LEU A 86 -17.34 -15.16 10.76
C LEU A 86 -16.62 -15.26 9.41
N ALA A 87 -17.26 -14.77 8.35
CA ALA A 87 -16.67 -14.72 7.01
C ALA A 87 -15.45 -13.78 6.93
N ASN A 88 -15.46 -12.69 7.69
CA ASN A 88 -14.45 -11.63 7.61
C ASN A 88 -13.53 -11.53 8.82
N LYS A 89 -13.56 -12.47 9.78
CA LYS A 89 -12.89 -12.35 11.09
C LYS A 89 -11.39 -11.98 11.04
N ASN A 90 -10.67 -12.44 10.01
CA ASN A 90 -9.24 -12.18 9.83
C ASN A 90 -8.96 -10.92 8.97
N ASP A 91 -10.01 -10.32 8.44
CA ASP A 91 -10.02 -9.18 7.53
C ASP A 91 -10.91 -8.05 8.08
N LEU A 92 -10.86 -7.86 9.40
CA LEU A 92 -11.51 -6.77 10.11
C LEU A 92 -10.45 -5.82 10.69
N SER A 93 -10.65 -4.53 10.49
CA SER A 93 -9.96 -3.45 11.18
C SER A 93 -10.98 -2.39 11.54
N PHE A 94 -10.90 -1.82 12.74
CA PHE A 94 -11.75 -0.70 13.15
C PHE A 94 -11.03 0.65 12.99
N GLU A 95 -9.75 0.60 12.63
CA GLU A 95 -8.94 1.78 12.34
C GLU A 95 -8.89 2.03 10.84
N GLN A 96 -9.10 3.29 10.45
CA GLN A 96 -8.86 3.79 9.10
C GLN A 96 -7.42 4.26 8.97
N LEU A 97 -6.82 4.08 7.79
CA LEU A 97 -5.51 4.63 7.50
C LEU A 97 -5.57 6.15 7.47
N THR A 98 -4.65 6.81 8.19
CA THR A 98 -4.43 8.25 8.04
C THR A 98 -3.61 8.55 6.78
N LYS A 99 -3.60 9.82 6.34
CA LYS A 99 -2.77 10.25 5.21
C LYS A 99 -1.28 10.00 5.46
N GLU A 100 -0.85 10.19 6.70
CA GLU A 100 0.54 9.96 7.13
C GLU A 100 0.88 8.47 7.05
N GLN A 101 -0.04 7.58 7.42
CA GLN A 101 0.17 6.13 7.31
C GLN A 101 0.19 5.66 5.86
N ILE A 102 -0.67 6.22 5.00
CA ILE A 102 -0.65 5.95 3.55
C ILE A 102 0.70 6.35 2.97
N GLU A 103 1.20 7.54 3.32
CA GLU A 103 2.49 8.01 2.83
C GLU A 103 3.65 7.18 3.41
N ALA A 104 3.57 6.75 4.66
CA ALA A 104 4.54 5.84 5.26
C ALA A 104 4.57 4.48 4.53
N ILE A 105 3.41 3.94 4.13
CA ILE A 105 3.34 2.73 3.31
C ILE A 105 4.02 2.97 1.96
N ARG A 106 3.72 4.08 1.27
CA ARG A 106 4.38 4.40 0.00
C ARG A 106 5.89 4.53 0.15
N GLU A 107 6.34 5.23 1.19
CA GLU A 107 7.75 5.43 1.51
C GLU A 107 8.49 4.10 1.75
N GLN A 108 7.86 3.12 2.42
CA GLN A 108 8.43 1.78 2.59
C GLN A 108 8.70 1.04 1.28
N TYR A 109 7.92 1.34 0.24
CA TYR A 109 8.04 0.74 -1.08
C TYR A 109 8.76 1.66 -2.10
N ARG A 110 9.36 2.76 -1.63
CA ARG A 110 10.27 3.59 -2.43
C ARG A 110 11.70 3.10 -2.29
N THR A 111 12.45 3.23 -3.38
CA THR A 111 13.89 2.95 -3.42
C THR A 111 14.63 4.26 -3.63
N TYR A 112 15.69 4.48 -2.86
CA TYR A 112 16.50 5.69 -2.90
C TYR A 112 17.96 5.37 -3.18
N ALA A 113 18.65 6.31 -3.84
CA ALA A 113 20.10 6.43 -3.76
C ALA A 113 20.42 7.26 -2.51
N ASP A 114 21.11 6.65 -1.55
CA ASP A 114 21.34 7.23 -0.23
C ASP A 114 22.81 7.28 0.17
N SER A 115 23.71 6.74 -0.65
CA SER A 115 25.16 6.86 -0.48
C SER A 115 25.77 7.78 -1.52
N ASP A 116 26.87 8.43 -1.16
CA ASP A 116 27.53 9.44 -2.00
C ASP A 116 27.94 8.86 -3.36
N ILE A 117 28.41 7.61 -3.39
CA ILE A 117 28.77 6.90 -4.64
C ILE A 117 27.54 6.71 -5.54
N GLN A 118 26.39 6.33 -4.97
CA GLN A 118 25.18 6.11 -5.75
C GLN A 118 24.62 7.43 -6.31
N ILE A 119 24.69 8.50 -5.52
CA ILE A 119 24.30 9.85 -5.93
C ILE A 119 25.23 10.34 -7.05
N GLU A 120 26.54 10.16 -6.91
CA GLU A 120 27.53 10.50 -7.93
C GLU A 120 27.27 9.77 -9.24
N LEU A 121 27.08 8.45 -9.18
CA LEU A 121 26.81 7.63 -10.36
C LEU A 121 25.49 7.98 -11.04
N HIS A 122 24.45 8.28 -10.25
CA HIS A 122 23.18 8.77 -10.77
C HIS A 122 23.38 10.07 -11.56
N ASN A 123 24.12 11.03 -10.99
CA ASN A 123 24.40 12.32 -11.62
C ASN A 123 25.29 12.17 -12.87
N LEU A 124 26.28 11.28 -12.82
CA LEU A 124 27.15 10.99 -13.95
C LEU A 124 26.37 10.41 -15.13
N ALA A 125 25.48 9.45 -14.90
CA ALA A 125 24.65 8.85 -15.96
C ALA A 125 23.79 9.91 -16.68
N HIS A 126 23.18 10.82 -15.92
CA HIS A 126 22.39 11.92 -16.49
C HIS A 126 23.26 12.93 -17.26
N LYS A 127 24.46 13.24 -16.75
CA LYS A 127 25.40 14.12 -17.44
C LYS A 127 25.84 13.53 -18.78
N VAL A 128 26.19 12.24 -18.81
CA VAL A 128 26.56 11.54 -20.04
C VAL A 128 25.41 11.57 -21.06
N ALA A 129 24.18 11.28 -20.64
CA ALA A 129 23.01 11.37 -21.52
C ALA A 129 22.85 12.78 -22.12
N LYS A 130 23.01 13.83 -21.29
CA LYS A 130 22.95 15.23 -21.73
C LYS A 130 24.04 15.57 -22.74
N ASP A 131 25.28 15.19 -22.46
CA ASP A 131 26.42 15.47 -23.34
C ASP A 131 26.28 14.75 -24.69
N LEU A 132 25.78 13.50 -24.69
CA LEU A 132 25.50 12.75 -25.91
C LEU A 132 24.40 13.41 -26.76
N ASN A 133 23.30 13.85 -26.14
CA ASN A 133 22.27 14.61 -26.86
C ASN A 133 22.82 15.91 -27.45
N ARG A 134 23.70 16.61 -26.72
CA ARG A 134 24.33 17.84 -27.20
C ARG A 134 25.25 17.59 -28.41
N LEU A 135 25.97 16.47 -28.45
CA LEU A 135 26.76 16.09 -29.62
C LEU A 135 25.87 15.92 -30.86
N GLN A 136 24.69 15.29 -30.70
CA GLN A 136 23.73 15.17 -31.80
C GLN A 136 23.22 16.53 -32.28
N GLU A 137 22.91 17.45 -31.35
CA GLU A 137 22.50 18.83 -31.69
C GLU A 137 23.57 19.57 -32.50
N LEU A 138 24.85 19.26 -32.28
CA LEU A 138 25.98 19.80 -33.03
C LEU A 138 26.24 19.07 -34.38
N GLY A 139 25.39 18.11 -34.77
CA GLY A 139 25.52 17.34 -36.00
C GLY A 139 26.52 16.20 -35.93
N ILE A 140 27.04 15.87 -34.73
CA ILE A 140 27.94 14.74 -34.53
C ILE A 140 27.10 13.47 -34.38
N SER A 141 27.34 12.51 -35.27
CA SER A 141 26.62 11.23 -35.23
C SER A 141 26.96 10.47 -33.95
N VAL A 142 25.95 10.21 -33.12
CA VAL A 142 26.08 9.38 -31.91
C VAL A 142 25.58 7.97 -32.24
N ASN A 143 26.46 6.98 -32.08
CA ASN A 143 26.08 5.59 -32.23
C ASN A 143 25.35 5.11 -30.97
N HIS A 144 24.02 5.04 -31.06
CA HIS A 144 23.16 4.60 -29.97
C HIS A 144 23.43 3.17 -29.49
N TYR A 145 23.83 2.27 -30.39
CA TYR A 145 24.13 0.89 -30.03
C TYR A 145 25.40 0.80 -29.18
N GLN A 146 26.46 1.52 -29.57
CA GLN A 146 27.70 1.61 -28.79
C GLN A 146 27.49 2.32 -27.45
N THR A 147 26.59 3.30 -27.40
CA THR A 147 26.21 4.00 -26.17
C THR A 147 25.62 3.03 -25.14
N ASN A 148 24.69 2.15 -25.56
CA ASN A 148 24.09 1.15 -24.69
C ASN A 148 25.10 0.08 -24.25
N ALA A 149 26.07 -0.27 -25.11
CA ALA A 149 27.12 -1.23 -24.77
C ALA A 149 28.10 -0.67 -23.72
N PHE A 150 28.41 0.63 -23.80
CA PHE A 150 29.23 1.33 -22.81
C PHE A 150 28.49 1.50 -21.48
N CYS A 151 27.20 1.83 -21.53
CA CYS A 151 26.40 2.11 -20.35
C CYS A 151 24.99 1.53 -20.51
N SER A 152 24.75 0.37 -19.88
CA SER A 152 23.46 -0.35 -19.98
C SER A 152 22.27 0.37 -19.33
N VAL A 153 22.54 1.49 -18.65
CA VAL A 153 21.51 2.37 -18.06
C VAL A 153 21.12 3.49 -19.00
N LEU A 154 21.77 3.62 -20.16
CA LEU A 154 21.37 4.52 -21.24
C LEU A 154 20.50 3.75 -22.24
N ILE A 155 19.50 4.43 -22.77
CA ILE A 155 18.64 3.94 -23.84
C ILE A 155 18.48 5.02 -24.90
N SER A 156 18.18 4.61 -26.13
CA SER A 156 17.82 5.51 -27.21
C SER A 156 16.33 5.42 -27.46
N GLU A 157 15.63 6.54 -27.32
CA GLU A 157 14.20 6.65 -27.57
C GLU A 157 13.94 7.89 -28.43
N ASN A 158 13.22 7.72 -29.54
CA ASN A 158 12.92 8.80 -30.50
C ASN A 158 14.18 9.55 -30.98
N GLY A 159 15.30 8.86 -31.12
CA GLY A 159 16.58 9.43 -31.57
C GLY A 159 17.34 10.22 -30.51
N LYS A 160 16.87 10.28 -29.25
CA LYS A 160 17.56 10.90 -28.12
C LYS A 160 18.05 9.85 -27.13
N VAL A 161 19.18 10.12 -26.49
CA VAL A 161 19.72 9.31 -25.40
C VAL A 161 19.06 9.72 -24.08
N GLN A 162 18.53 8.76 -23.35
CA GLN A 162 17.92 8.94 -22.03
C GLN A 162 18.46 7.91 -21.04
N THR A 163 18.31 8.18 -19.75
CA THR A 163 18.63 7.22 -18.68
C THR A 163 17.43 6.30 -18.41
N TYR A 164 17.65 4.99 -18.47
CA TYR A 164 16.69 3.98 -18.07
C TYR A 164 16.73 3.75 -16.55
N THR A 165 15.77 4.36 -15.85
CA THR A 165 15.72 4.41 -14.38
C THR A 165 15.74 3.02 -13.74
N LYS A 166 14.98 2.05 -14.28
CA LYS A 166 14.98 0.67 -13.74
C LYS A 166 16.36 0.00 -13.82
N GLY A 167 17.10 0.22 -14.90
CA GLY A 167 18.46 -0.31 -15.06
C GLY A 167 19.46 0.38 -14.13
N LEU A 168 19.28 1.69 -13.92
CA LEU A 168 20.08 2.49 -12.99
C LEU A 168 19.96 1.95 -11.55
N ASN A 169 18.75 1.59 -11.14
CA ASN A 169 18.48 1.05 -9.79
C ASN A 169 19.22 -0.27 -9.55
N ALA A 170 19.11 -1.21 -10.49
CA ALA A 170 19.79 -2.51 -10.37
C ALA A 170 21.32 -2.34 -10.28
N LYS A 171 21.90 -1.43 -11.06
CA LYS A 171 23.34 -1.14 -11.03
C LYS A 171 23.75 -0.49 -9.70
N ILE A 172 23.02 0.50 -9.24
CA ILE A 172 23.22 1.19 -7.96
C ILE A 172 23.19 0.21 -6.77
N LEU A 173 22.26 -0.75 -6.77
CA LEU A 173 22.11 -1.76 -5.72
C LEU A 173 23.22 -2.83 -5.74
N SER A 174 23.82 -3.10 -6.90
CA SER A 174 24.87 -4.12 -7.07
C SER A 174 26.29 -3.69 -6.66
N LEU A 175 26.52 -2.41 -6.40
CA LEU A 175 27.86 -1.84 -6.14
C LEU A 175 28.31 -1.97 -4.66
N LYS A 176 28.05 -3.12 -4.03
CA LYS A 176 28.42 -3.37 -2.62
C LYS A 176 29.81 -3.97 -2.46
#